data_AF-A0AAX6H1I7-F1
#
_entry.id   AF-A0AAX6H1I7-F1
#
_cell.length_a   1.000
_cell.length_b   1.000
_cell.length_c   1.000
_cell.angle_alpha   90.00
_cell.angle_beta   90.00
_cell.angle_gamma   90.00
#
_symmetry.space_group_name_H-M   'P 1'
#
loop_
_entity.id
_entity.type
_entity.pdbx_description
1 polymer ?
#
loop_
_entity_poly.entity_id
_entity_poly.type
_entity_poly.pdbx_seq_one_letter_code
_entity_poly.pdbx_strand_id
1 'polypeptide(L)'
;MLLEIGFNNGVPITEDFFVEKISGKHNEDIGPILFPDWDHEKAMKWMDDKETMFRRLASEQLTAVPGLHKLCKWVEDRGLKRAAVTNAPRPNAELMISKLGLKDFFHLRGRERVQESQTISRSLLGRSQGTQGISRAHVYL
;
A
#
# COMPACT_ATOMS: atom_id res chain seq x y z
N MET A 1 -16.59 5.47 3.16
CA MET A 1 -15.79 6.71 3.38
C MET A 1 -15.93 7.75 2.28
N LEU A 2 -15.45 7.55 1.03
CA LEU A 2 -15.64 8.58 -0.02
C LEU A 2 -17.12 8.85 -0.34
N LEU A 3 -17.92 7.79 -0.44
CA LEU A 3 -19.36 7.90 -0.64
C LEU A 3 -20.09 8.58 0.52
N GLU A 4 -19.65 8.35 1.76
CA GLU A 4 -20.27 8.91 2.97
C GLU A 4 -20.17 10.44 3.02
N ILE A 5 -19.12 11.01 2.42
CA ILE A 5 -18.92 12.46 2.33
C ILE A 5 -19.47 13.05 1.03
N GLY A 6 -20.20 12.27 0.23
CA GLY A 6 -20.79 12.73 -1.04
C GLY A 6 -19.77 12.97 -2.15
N PHE A 7 -18.56 12.42 -2.06
CA PHE A 7 -17.54 12.56 -3.10
C PHE A 7 -18.08 12.09 -4.45
N ASN A 8 -17.70 12.78 -5.53
CA ASN A 8 -18.12 12.46 -6.90
C ASN A 8 -19.66 12.37 -7.04
N ASN A 9 -20.39 13.28 -6.39
CA ASN A 9 -21.85 13.31 -6.34
C ASN A 9 -22.48 11.99 -5.83
N GLY A 10 -21.77 11.29 -4.93
CA GLY A 10 -22.21 9.99 -4.39
C GLY A 10 -22.02 8.82 -5.35
N VAL A 11 -21.33 9.00 -6.49
CA VAL A 11 -21.01 7.92 -7.42
C VAL A 11 -19.68 7.26 -7.01
N PRO A 12 -19.63 5.92 -6.84
CA PRO A 12 -18.39 5.23 -6.49
C PRO A 12 -17.27 5.50 -7.48
N ILE A 13 -16.03 5.63 -6.99
CA ILE A 13 -14.87 5.73 -7.86
C ILE A 13 -14.63 4.41 -8.60
N THR A 14 -14.11 4.50 -9.81
CA THR A 14 -13.73 3.33 -10.60
C THR A 14 -12.35 2.81 -10.17
N GLU A 15 -12.05 1.57 -10.55
CA GLU A 15 -10.71 1.00 -10.35
C GLU A 15 -9.64 1.80 -11.10
N ASP A 16 -9.93 2.22 -12.34
CA ASP A 16 -9.01 3.05 -13.13
C ASP A 16 -8.68 4.38 -12.43
N PHE A 17 -9.69 5.03 -11.86
CA PHE A 17 -9.49 6.26 -11.08
C PHE A 17 -8.60 5.99 -9.86
N PHE A 18 -8.87 4.91 -9.13
CA PHE A 18 -8.08 4.52 -7.97
C PHE A 18 -6.62 4.27 -8.38
N VAL A 19 -6.38 3.53 -9.44
CA VAL A 19 -5.02 3.21 -9.94
C VAL A 19 -4.29 4.48 -10.38
N GLU A 20 -4.96 5.37 -11.11
CA GLU A 20 -4.34 6.57 -11.65
C GLU A 20 -4.06 7.64 -10.58
N LYS A 21 -5.01 7.86 -9.67
CA LYS A 21 -5.02 9.02 -8.77
C LYS A 21 -4.63 8.70 -7.33
N ILE A 22 -4.69 7.45 -6.90
CA ILE A 22 -4.55 7.08 -5.48
C ILE A 22 -3.43 6.04 -5.28
N SER A 23 -3.43 4.97 -6.07
CA SER A 23 -2.55 3.81 -5.86
C SER A 23 -1.06 4.21 -5.84
N GLY A 24 -0.38 3.81 -4.77
CA GLY A 24 1.07 4.01 -4.62
C GLY A 24 1.53 5.44 -4.33
N LYS A 25 0.62 6.41 -4.16
CA LYS A 25 0.97 7.80 -3.82
C LYS A 25 0.97 8.04 -2.32
N HIS A 26 1.63 9.11 -1.87
CA HIS A 26 1.59 9.55 -0.48
C HIS A 26 0.27 10.26 -0.19
N ASN A 27 -0.20 10.20 1.07
CA ASN A 27 -1.47 10.81 1.46
C ASN A 27 -1.45 12.32 1.28
N GLU A 28 -0.28 12.93 1.46
CA GLU A 28 0.01 14.34 1.21
C GLU A 28 -0.21 14.74 -0.26
N ASP A 29 0.05 13.83 -1.20
CA ASP A 29 -0.19 14.05 -2.63
C ASP A 29 -1.64 13.75 -3.02
N ILE A 30 -2.26 12.74 -2.39
CA ILE A 30 -3.63 12.31 -2.68
C ILE A 30 -4.65 13.33 -2.18
N GLY A 31 -4.41 13.94 -1.01
CA GLY A 31 -5.34 14.86 -0.35
C GLY A 31 -5.79 16.00 -1.26
N PRO A 32 -4.85 16.79 -1.84
CA PRO A 32 -5.17 17.86 -2.77
C PRO A 32 -5.86 17.39 -4.07
N ILE A 33 -5.62 16.15 -4.51
CA ILE A 33 -6.27 15.59 -5.72
C ILE A 33 -7.73 15.26 -5.44
N LEU A 34 -8.04 14.68 -4.28
CA LEU A 34 -9.40 14.30 -3.91
C LEU A 34 -10.20 15.49 -3.38
N PHE A 35 -9.56 16.42 -2.68
CA PHE A 35 -10.23 17.51 -1.97
C PHE A 35 -9.55 18.85 -2.25
N PRO A 36 -9.57 19.35 -3.51
CA PRO A 36 -8.91 20.60 -3.87
C PRO A 36 -9.47 21.82 -3.11
N ASP A 37 -10.74 21.75 -2.69
CA ASP A 37 -11.44 22.83 -1.99
C ASP A 37 -11.38 22.71 -0.46
N TRP A 38 -10.74 21.66 0.08
CA TRP A 38 -10.60 21.51 1.52
C TRP A 38 -9.31 22.15 2.01
N ASP A 39 -9.32 22.67 3.23
CA ASP A 39 -8.07 23.00 3.90
C ASP A 39 -7.23 21.74 4.13
N HIS A 40 -5.91 21.94 4.22
CA HIS A 40 -4.95 20.85 4.32
C HIS A 40 -5.17 19.98 5.55
N GLU A 41 -5.47 20.59 6.71
CA GLU A 41 -5.63 19.88 7.98
C GLU A 41 -6.83 18.92 7.91
N LYS A 42 -7.96 19.39 7.37
CA LYS A 42 -9.16 18.59 7.15
C LYS A 42 -8.90 17.44 6.18
N ALA A 43 -8.20 17.69 5.08
CA ALA A 43 -7.85 16.64 4.11
C ALA A 43 -6.94 15.57 4.75
N MET A 44 -5.92 15.98 5.52
CA MET A 44 -5.02 15.04 6.19
C MET A 44 -5.71 14.25 7.31
N LYS A 45 -6.63 14.89 8.05
CA LYS A 45 -7.46 14.18 9.02
C LYS A 45 -8.28 13.08 8.35
N TRP A 46 -8.91 13.37 7.21
CA TRP A 46 -9.66 12.36 6.48
C TRP A 46 -8.78 11.21 5.99
N MET A 47 -7.54 11.51 5.54
CA MET A 47 -6.57 10.49 5.17
C MET A 47 -6.22 9.57 6.34
N ASP A 48 -5.97 10.13 7.53
CA ASP A 48 -5.67 9.32 8.72
C ASP A 48 -6.88 8.47 9.17
N ASP A 49 -8.08 9.04 9.13
CA ASP A 49 -9.32 8.31 9.40
C ASP A 49 -9.48 7.13 8.41
N LYS A 50 -9.17 7.36 7.11
CA LYS A 50 -9.16 6.33 6.08
C LYS A 50 -8.15 5.23 6.39
N GLU A 51 -6.96 5.56 6.87
CA GLU A 51 -5.95 4.56 7.22
C GLU A 51 -6.33 3.78 8.48
N THR A 52 -6.99 4.42 9.44
CA THR A 52 -7.56 3.75 10.60
C THR A 52 -8.61 2.72 10.19
N MET A 53 -9.51 3.09 9.27
CA MET A 53 -10.49 2.17 8.69
C MET A 53 -9.81 1.01 7.96
N PHE A 54 -8.78 1.29 7.15
CA PHE A 54 -7.99 0.27 6.47
C PHE A 54 -7.40 -0.73 7.47
N ARG A 55 -6.76 -0.24 8.56
CA ARG A 55 -6.16 -1.12 9.57
C ARG A 55 -7.19 -2.04 10.21
N ARG A 56 -8.39 -1.53 10.51
CA ARG A 56 -9.48 -2.34 11.05
C ARG A 56 -9.84 -3.47 10.09
N LEU A 57 -10.11 -3.16 8.83
CA LEU A 57 -10.49 -4.15 7.82
C LEU A 57 -9.36 -5.15 7.54
N ALA A 58 -8.13 -4.68 7.37
CA ALA A 58 -6.96 -5.52 7.14
C ALA A 58 -6.68 -6.44 8.32
N SER A 59 -7.00 -6.04 9.56
CA SER A 59 -6.81 -6.89 10.72
C SER A 59 -7.70 -8.15 10.69
N GLU A 60 -8.83 -8.08 10.00
CA GLU A 60 -9.83 -9.17 9.91
C GLU A 60 -9.67 -9.98 8.61
N GLN A 61 -9.31 -9.33 7.51
CA GLN A 61 -9.45 -9.90 6.17
C GLN A 61 -8.13 -10.08 5.40
N LEU A 62 -7.00 -9.60 5.93
CA LEU A 62 -5.74 -9.67 5.20
C LEU A 62 -5.27 -11.13 5.05
N THR A 63 -5.06 -11.55 3.81
CA THR A 63 -4.55 -12.86 3.46
C THR A 63 -3.31 -12.75 2.59
N ALA A 64 -2.42 -13.73 2.71
CA ALA A 64 -1.22 -13.81 1.88
C ALA A 64 -1.61 -14.10 0.43
N VAL A 65 -0.97 -13.40 -0.50
CA VAL A 65 -1.08 -13.74 -1.93
C VAL A 65 -0.51 -15.14 -2.18
N PRO A 66 -1.11 -15.94 -3.09
CA PRO A 66 -0.62 -17.28 -3.39
C PRO A 66 0.88 -17.28 -3.73
N GLY A 67 1.64 -18.13 -3.03
CA GLY A 67 3.09 -18.27 -3.25
C GLY A 67 3.99 -17.36 -2.42
N LEU A 68 3.45 -16.40 -1.66
CA LEU A 68 4.25 -15.51 -0.80
C LEU A 68 5.19 -16.28 0.13
N HIS A 69 4.67 -17.24 0.90
CA HIS A 69 5.48 -18.02 1.82
C HIS A 69 6.48 -18.95 1.12
N LYS A 70 6.17 -19.42 -0.09
CA LYS A 70 7.10 -20.21 -0.90
C LYS A 70 8.29 -19.35 -1.32
N LEU A 71 8.04 -18.10 -1.72
CA LEU A 71 9.09 -17.13 -2.01
C LEU A 71 9.92 -16.82 -0.76
N CYS A 72 9.26 -16.55 0.38
CA CYS A 72 9.96 -16.30 1.65
C CYS A 72 10.93 -17.44 1.99
N LYS A 73 10.46 -18.69 1.95
CA LYS A 73 11.31 -19.86 2.17
C LYS A 73 12.46 -19.93 1.17
N TRP A 74 12.20 -19.70 -0.11
CA TRP A 74 13.23 -19.74 -1.15
C TRP A 74 14.36 -18.71 -0.92
N VAL A 75 14.01 -17.51 -0.42
CA VAL A 75 14.94 -16.44 -0.06
C VAL A 75 15.78 -16.83 1.18
N GLU A 76 15.14 -17.43 2.19
CA GLU A 76 15.82 -17.93 3.40
C GLU A 76 16.81 -19.04 3.11
N ASP A 77 16.39 -20.05 2.34
CA ASP A 77 17.22 -21.20 1.98
C ASP A 77 18.51 -20.78 1.21
N ARG A 78 18.55 -19.57 0.66
CA ARG A 78 19.68 -19.00 -0.08
C ARG A 78 20.46 -17.91 0.67
N GLY A 79 20.03 -17.54 1.87
CA GLY A 79 20.68 -16.49 2.66
C GLY A 79 20.66 -15.12 1.99
N LEU A 80 19.65 -14.82 1.16
CA LEU A 80 19.57 -13.55 0.44
C LEU A 80 19.15 -12.42 1.40
N LYS A 81 19.77 -11.24 1.21
CA LYS A 81 19.34 -10.00 1.87
C LYS A 81 17.96 -9.59 1.32
N ARG A 82 17.17 -8.91 2.16
CA ARG A 82 15.78 -8.54 1.86
C ARG A 82 15.35 -7.30 2.61
N ALA A 83 14.47 -6.51 1.98
CA ALA A 83 13.82 -5.36 2.58
C ALA A 83 12.36 -5.29 2.12
N ALA A 84 11.49 -4.74 2.98
CA ALA A 84 10.13 -4.38 2.60
C ALA A 84 10.11 -2.88 2.26
N VAL A 85 9.57 -2.52 1.09
CA VAL A 85 9.42 -1.14 0.65
C VAL A 85 7.93 -0.84 0.46
N THR A 86 7.45 0.23 1.08
CA THR A 86 6.04 0.63 0.98
C THR A 86 5.87 2.12 1.23
N ASN A 87 4.94 2.72 0.50
CA ASN A 87 4.48 4.10 0.73
C ASN A 87 3.35 4.16 1.76
N ALA A 88 2.87 3.00 2.23
CA ALA A 88 1.88 2.95 3.29
C ALA A 88 2.46 3.51 4.60
N PRO A 89 1.66 4.19 5.42
CA PRO A 89 2.09 4.63 6.74
C PRO A 89 2.64 3.46 7.57
N ARG A 90 3.64 3.76 8.39
CA ARG A 90 4.33 2.76 9.21
C ARG A 90 3.39 1.83 10.00
N PRO A 91 2.32 2.31 10.67
CA PRO A 91 1.39 1.43 11.39
C PRO A 91 0.71 0.39 10.48
N ASN A 92 0.44 0.75 9.22
CA ASN A 92 -0.15 -0.18 8.25
C ASN A 92 0.88 -1.22 7.81
N ALA A 93 2.12 -0.80 7.57
CA ALA A 93 3.21 -1.70 7.21
C ALA A 93 3.45 -2.75 8.31
N GLU A 94 3.54 -2.31 9.57
CA GLU A 94 3.73 -3.18 10.73
C GLU A 94 2.55 -4.15 10.92
N LEU A 95 1.30 -3.67 10.74
CA LEU A 95 0.12 -4.52 10.76
C LEU A 95 0.19 -5.61 9.68
N MET A 96 0.49 -5.24 8.43
CA MET A 96 0.56 -6.19 7.32
C MET A 96 1.66 -7.23 7.54
N ILE A 97 2.87 -6.82 7.93
CA ILE A 97 3.98 -7.73 8.25
C ILE A 97 3.59 -8.68 9.38
N SER A 98 2.94 -8.17 10.43
CA SER A 98 2.48 -8.97 11.54
C SER A 98 1.43 -10.00 11.14
N LYS A 99 0.40 -9.57 10.40
CA LYS A 99 -0.74 -10.42 10.01
C LYS A 99 -0.33 -11.51 9.01
N LEU A 100 0.66 -11.23 8.18
CA LEU A 100 1.22 -12.20 7.24
C LEU A 100 2.30 -13.11 7.86
N GLY A 101 2.60 -12.99 9.16
CA GLY A 101 3.61 -13.81 9.81
C GLY A 101 5.03 -13.56 9.32
N LEU A 102 5.34 -12.34 8.87
CA LEU A 102 6.62 -11.97 8.27
C LEU A 102 7.55 -11.18 9.20
N LYS A 103 7.26 -11.15 10.52
CA LYS A 103 8.06 -10.39 11.49
C LYS A 103 9.52 -10.83 11.54
N ASP A 104 9.75 -12.14 11.55
CA ASP A 104 11.11 -12.71 11.57
C ASP A 104 11.71 -12.76 10.17
N PHE A 105 10.86 -12.69 9.14
CA PHE A 105 11.30 -12.61 7.75
C PHE A 105 11.93 -11.24 7.47
N PHE A 106 11.26 -10.15 7.81
CA PHE A 106 11.80 -8.80 7.64
C PHE A 106 12.41 -8.28 8.94
N HIS A 107 13.74 -8.14 8.99
CA HIS A 107 14.38 -7.40 10.07
C HIS A 107 13.97 -5.91 9.99
N LEU A 108 12.99 -5.52 10.80
CA LEU A 108 12.55 -4.13 10.95
C LEU A 108 13.67 -3.29 11.57
N ARG A 109 14.62 -2.82 10.75
CA ARG A 109 15.55 -1.78 11.18
C ARG A 109 14.80 -0.45 11.21
N GLY A 110 14.43 -0.02 12.41
CA GLY A 110 13.83 1.27 12.65
C GLY A 110 14.77 2.40 12.20
N ARG A 111 14.22 3.33 11.41
CA ARG A 111 14.87 4.52 10.86
C ARG A 111 16.13 4.23 10.02
N GLU A 112 15.89 3.98 8.74
CA GLU A 112 16.68 4.64 7.69
C GLU A 112 15.72 4.93 6.54
N ARG A 113 15.72 6.17 6.05
CA ARG A 113 15.10 6.50 4.77
C ARG A 113 15.70 5.53 3.76
N VAL A 114 14.89 4.66 3.16
CA VAL A 114 15.30 4.05 1.89
C VAL A 114 15.35 5.23 0.92
N GLN A 115 16.57 5.63 0.60
CA GLN A 115 16.87 6.66 -0.37
C GLN A 115 16.17 6.25 -1.68
N GLU A 116 15.45 7.19 -2.27
CA GLU A 116 14.78 7.00 -3.56
C GLU A 116 15.74 6.34 -4.55
N SER A 117 15.46 5.09 -4.92
CA SER A 117 15.97 4.55 -6.17
C SER A 117 14.96 4.93 -7.24
N GLN A 118 15.14 6.10 -7.83
CA GLN A 118 14.52 6.40 -9.11
C GLN A 118 15.12 5.46 -10.17
N THR A 119 14.24 4.72 -10.86
CA THR A 119 14.46 4.03 -12.15
C THR A 119 15.09 2.63 -12.13
N ILE A 120 14.29 1.59 -12.45
CA ILE A 120 14.63 0.54 -13.46
C ILE A 120 13.35 0.08 -14.22
N SER A 121 13.31 0.46 -15.50
CA SER A 121 12.69 -0.16 -16.69
C SER A 121 11.17 -0.40 -16.83
N ARG A 122 10.56 0.48 -17.64
CA ARG A 122 9.53 0.10 -18.63
C ARG A 122 10.12 -0.94 -19.59
N SER A 123 9.80 -2.23 -19.45
CA SER A 123 9.83 -3.14 -20.62
C SER A 123 9.12 -4.49 -20.48
N LEU A 124 8.58 -4.92 -19.32
CA LEU A 124 8.08 -6.30 -19.22
C LEU A 124 6.82 -6.44 -18.36
N LEU A 125 5.67 -5.93 -18.83
CA LEU A 125 4.37 -6.44 -18.34
C LEU A 125 3.38 -6.54 -19.51
N GLY A 126 3.32 -7.76 -20.06
CA GLY A 126 2.18 -8.24 -20.83
C GLY A 126 0.92 -8.26 -19.96
N ARG A 127 -0.21 -8.07 -20.63
CA ARG A 127 -1.56 -8.00 -20.09
C ARG A 127 -1.95 -9.28 -19.34
N SER A 128 -2.55 -9.12 -18.15
CA SER A 128 -3.37 -10.13 -17.46
C SER A 128 -4.02 -9.44 -16.24
N GLN A 129 -5.24 -8.91 -16.39
CA GLN A 129 -6.53 -9.51 -15.97
C GLN A 129 -6.64 -9.81 -14.45
N GLY A 130 -7.43 -8.96 -13.78
CA GLY A 130 -8.33 -9.33 -12.69
C GLY A 130 -7.72 -9.81 -11.37
N THR A 131 -7.29 -8.90 -10.51
CA THR A 131 -7.19 -9.17 -9.06
C THR A 131 -7.60 -7.93 -8.28
N GLN A 132 -8.61 -8.12 -7.42
CA GLN A 132 -9.23 -7.13 -6.54
C GLN A 132 -8.23 -6.19 -5.86
N GLY A 133 -8.63 -4.92 -5.76
CA GLY A 133 -7.84 -3.77 -5.29
C GLY A 133 -7.22 -3.93 -3.90
N ILE A 134 -6.07 -4.57 -3.86
CA ILE A 134 -5.13 -4.53 -2.74
C ILE A 134 -3.93 -3.72 -3.20
N SER A 135 -3.55 -2.69 -2.44
CA SER A 135 -2.31 -1.93 -2.65
C SER A 135 -1.15 -2.88 -2.96
N ARG A 136 -0.60 -2.78 -4.18
CA ARG A 136 0.59 -3.55 -4.57
C ARG A 136 1.77 -3.08 -3.74
N ALA A 137 2.17 -3.86 -2.74
CA ALA A 137 3.47 -3.74 -2.12
C ALA A 137 4.51 -4.34 -3.10
N HIS A 138 5.38 -3.50 -3.65
CA HIS A 138 6.50 -3.95 -4.47
C HIS A 138 7.66 -4.34 -3.56
N VAL A 139 7.98 -5.64 -3.50
CA VAL A 139 9.18 -6.15 -2.82
C VAL A 139 10.31 -6.12 -3.85
N TYR A 140 11.29 -5.25 -3.62
CA TYR A 140 12.56 -5.29 -4.34
C TYR A 140 13.50 -6.25 -3.58
N LEU A 141 14.02 -7.25 -4.29
CA LEU A 141 15.10 -8.13 -3.82
C LEU A 141 16.45 -7.49 -4.08
#